data_AF-A0A9D3QBV6-F1
#
_entry.id   AF-A0A9D3QBV6-F1
#
_cell.length_a   1.000
_cell.length_b   1.000
_cell.length_c   1.000
_cell.angle_alpha   90.00
_cell.angle_beta   90.00
_cell.angle_gamma   90.00
#
_symmetry.space_group_name_H-M   'P 1'
#
loop_
_entity.id
_entity.type
_entity.pdbx_description
1 polymer ?
#
loop_
_entity_poly.entity_id
_entity_poly.type
_entity_poly.pdbx_seq_one_letter_code
_entity_poly.pdbx_strand_id
1 'polypeptide(L)' 'MAKRTQAPPPLRRLSDTTAHTAIRANMSDKPDLTEIESFDKSKLKKTQTQEKNPLPTKETIEQERKGEASP' A
#
# COMPACT_ATOMS: atom_id res chain seq x y z
N MET A 1 -27.21 52.87 37.12
CA MET A 1 -25.81 53.10 36.71
C MET A 1 -25.25 51.78 36.18
N ALA A 2 -24.93 51.72 34.89
CA ALA A 2 -24.62 50.48 34.19
C ALA A 2 -23.18 50.01 34.49
N LYS A 3 -23.03 48.71 34.78
CA LYS A 3 -21.71 48.07 34.93
C LYS A 3 -21.07 47.99 33.55
N ARG A 4 -19.88 48.58 33.41
CA ARG A 4 -19.09 48.58 32.16
C ARG A 4 -18.42 47.22 32.02
N THR A 5 -18.99 46.34 31.21
CA THR A 5 -18.39 45.03 30.87
C THR A 5 -17.19 45.26 29.96
N GLN A 6 -16.02 44.76 30.35
CA GLN A 6 -14.81 44.77 29.53
C GLN A 6 -14.84 43.59 28.55
N ALA A 7 -14.71 43.87 27.25
CA ALA A 7 -14.62 42.84 26.22
C ALA A 7 -13.31 42.05 26.32
N PRO A 8 -13.31 40.73 26.04
CA PRO A 8 -12.09 39.92 26.09
C PRO A 8 -11.06 40.37 25.05
N PRO A 9 -9.76 40.17 25.31
CA PRO A 9 -8.71 40.54 24.37
C PRO A 9 -8.82 39.78 23.04
N PRO A 10 -8.36 40.37 21.93
CA PRO A 10 -8.47 39.74 20.61
C PRO A 10 -7.60 38.47 20.52
N LEU A 11 -8.15 37.43 19.88
CA LEU A 11 -7.43 36.21 19.54
C LEU A 11 -6.24 36.54 18.64
N ARG A 12 -5.04 36.04 18.99
CA ARG A 12 -3.81 36.25 18.21
C ARG A 12 -4.04 35.79 16.77
N ARG A 13 -3.86 36.68 15.79
CA ARG A 13 -3.90 36.32 14.37
C ARG A 13 -2.71 35.41 14.04
N LEU A 14 -2.96 34.36 13.26
CA LEU A 14 -1.97 33.48 12.65
C LEU A 14 -1.09 34.28 11.67
N SER A 15 -0.07 34.94 12.18
CA SER A 15 0.98 35.48 11.32
C SER A 15 2.19 35.72 12.20
N ASP A 16 3.01 34.68 12.38
CA ASP A 16 4.44 34.79 12.64
C ASP A 16 5.06 33.40 12.54
N THR A 17 5.65 33.09 11.38
CA THR A 17 7.03 32.58 11.25
C THR A 17 7.31 32.41 9.76
N THR A 18 7.96 33.44 9.21
CA THR A 18 9.09 33.36 8.29
C THR A 18 9.72 31.96 8.22
N ALA A 19 9.29 31.16 7.24
CA ALA A 19 10.08 30.22 6.45
C ALA A 19 9.13 29.28 5.68
N HIS A 20 8.55 29.77 4.59
CA HIS A 20 8.43 28.92 3.40
C HIS A 20 9.82 28.79 2.76
N THR A 21 10.85 28.54 3.58
CA THR A 21 12.12 28.05 3.09
C THR A 21 11.81 26.63 2.68
N ALA A 22 11.56 26.48 1.38
CA ALA A 22 11.59 25.24 0.65
C ALA A 22 12.35 24.17 1.43
N ILE A 23 11.60 23.26 2.06
CA ILE A 23 12.14 21.94 2.36
C ILE A 23 12.34 21.34 0.98
N ARG A 24 13.48 21.66 0.37
CA ARG A 24 14.03 20.90 -0.74
C ARG A 24 14.22 19.52 -0.15
N ALA A 25 13.22 18.66 -0.34
CA ALA A 25 13.33 17.25 -0.03
C ALA A 25 14.58 16.78 -0.77
N ASN A 26 15.64 16.55 -0.01
CA ASN A 26 16.87 15.99 -0.52
C ASN A 26 16.49 14.55 -0.86
N MET A 27 16.19 14.27 -2.12
CA MET A 27 15.81 12.93 -2.61
C MET A 27 17.01 11.97 -2.59
N SER A 28 17.85 12.07 -1.57
CA SER A 28 19.03 11.25 -1.31
C SER A 28 18.68 9.96 -0.56
N ASP A 29 17.48 9.85 -0.02
CA ASP A 29 16.98 8.64 0.66
C ASP A 29 16.27 7.68 -0.33
N LYS A 30 16.64 7.70 -1.61
CA LYS A 30 16.15 6.69 -2.56
C LYS A 30 17.02 5.44 -2.42
N PRO A 31 16.42 4.25 -2.26
CA PRO A 31 17.20 3.02 -2.25
C PRO A 31 17.93 2.87 -3.59
N ASP A 32 19.16 2.37 -3.52
CA ASP A 32 19.94 2.01 -4.70
C ASP A 32 19.25 0.83 -5.42
N LEU A 33 18.83 1.03 -6.67
CA LEU A 33 18.13 0.03 -7.48
C LEU A 33 19.09 -0.73 -8.41
N THR A 34 20.39 -0.39 -8.43
CA THR A 34 21.38 -1.04 -9.30
C THR A 34 21.48 -2.54 -9.05
N GLU A 35 21.27 -2.98 -7.82
CA GLU A 35 21.22 -4.41 -7.47
C GLU A 35 20.05 -5.11 -8.16
N ILE A 36 18.88 -4.48 -8.27
CA ILE A 36 17.70 -5.04 -8.94
C ILE A 36 17.97 -5.19 -10.44
N GLU A 37 18.63 -4.21 -11.06
CA GLU A 37 18.96 -4.23 -12.49
C GLU A 37 19.97 -5.32 -12.85
N SER A 38 20.94 -5.58 -11.96
CA SER A 38 22.07 -6.49 -12.20
C SER A 38 21.93 -7.86 -11.53
N PHE A 39 20.84 -8.11 -10.81
CA PHE A 39 20.65 -9.34 -10.07
C PHE A 39 20.64 -10.59 -10.98
N ASP A 40 21.54 -11.52 -10.70
CA ASP A 40 21.59 -12.81 -11.39
C ASP A 40 20.48 -13.75 -10.91
N LYS A 41 19.51 -14.00 -11.78
CA LYS A 41 18.37 -14.90 -11.53
C LYS A 41 18.78 -16.34 -11.21
N SER A 42 19.99 -16.77 -11.58
CA SER A 42 20.51 -18.10 -11.27
C SER A 42 20.70 -18.32 -9.76
N LYS A 43 20.90 -17.23 -9.00
CA LYS A 43 21.08 -17.24 -7.54
C LYS A 43 19.78 -17.44 -6.76
N LEU A 44 18.62 -17.42 -7.43
CA LEU A 44 17.34 -17.74 -6.79
C LEU A 44 17.26 -19.23 -6.44
N LYS A 45 16.83 -19.53 -5.21
CA LYS A 45 16.54 -20.90 -4.81
C LYS A 45 15.44 -21.48 -5.69
N LYS A 46 15.64 -22.71 -6.16
CA LYS A 46 14.58 -23.46 -6.85
C LYS A 46 13.46 -23.74 -5.86
N THR A 47 12.24 -23.40 -6.25
CA THR A 47 11.04 -23.69 -5.48
C THR A 47 10.00 -24.30 -6.40
N GLN A 48 9.31 -25.35 -5.93
CA GLN A 48 8.19 -25.95 -6.65
C GLN A 48 6.92 -25.21 -6.25
N THR A 49 6.33 -24.47 -7.18
CA THR A 49 5.04 -23.81 -6.95
C THR A 49 3.92 -24.82 -7.09
N GLN A 50 3.07 -24.93 -6.07
CA GLN A 50 1.84 -25.73 -6.13
C GLN A 50 0.68 -24.84 -6.56
N GLU A 51 0.08 -25.15 -7.71
CA GLU A 51 -1.16 -24.54 -8.14
C GLU A 51 -2.32 -25.09 -7.32
N LYS A 52 -3.09 -24.21 -6.68
CA LYS A 52 -4.21 -24.62 -5.82
C LYS A 52 -5.55 -24.73 -6.55
N ASN A 53 -5.64 -24.15 -7.74
CA ASN A 53 -6.90 -24.06 -8.50
C ASN A 53 -6.75 -24.61 -9.93
N PRO A 54 -6.25 -25.85 -10.11
CA PRO A 54 -6.23 -26.45 -11.45
C PRO A 54 -7.68 -26.64 -11.93
N LEU A 55 -7.89 -26.45 -13.23
CA LEU A 55 -9.17 -26.79 -13.84
C LEU A 55 -9.44 -28.30 -13.70
N PRO A 56 -10.70 -28.71 -13.51
CA PRO A 56 -11.04 -30.11 -13.44
C PRO A 56 -10.68 -30.82 -14.74
N THR A 57 -10.24 -32.08 -14.63
CA THR A 57 -9.92 -32.89 -15.80
C THR A 57 -11.20 -33.41 -16.46
N LYS A 58 -11.11 -33.86 -17.73
CA LYS A 58 -12.24 -34.48 -18.43
C LYS A 58 -12.83 -35.66 -17.65
N GLU A 59 -11.98 -36.47 -17.03
CA GLU A 59 -12.40 -37.60 -16.21
C GLU A 59 -13.20 -37.13 -14.98
N THR A 60 -12.70 -36.13 -14.25
CA THR A 60 -13.40 -35.53 -13.10
C THR A 60 -14.78 -35.00 -13.51
N ILE A 61 -14.86 -34.28 -14.63
CA ILE A 61 -16.13 -33.74 -15.16
C ILE A 61 -17.10 -34.88 -15.52
N GLU A 62 -16.61 -35.97 -16.11
CA GLU A 62 -17.46 -37.11 -16.45
C GLU A 62 -17.94 -37.88 -15.22
N GLN A 63 -17.09 -38.01 -14.19
CA GLN A 63 -17.45 -38.62 -12.92
C GLN A 63 -18.53 -37.82 -12.21
N GLU A 64 -18.40 -36.49 -12.15
CA GLU A 64 -19.44 -35.61 -11.60
C GLU A 64 -20.75 -35.74 -12.37
N ARG A 65 -20.71 -35.65 -13.71
CA ARG A 65 -21.90 -35.80 -14.56
C ARG A 65 -22.63 -37.14 -14.34
N LYS A 66 -21.90 -38.21 -14.07
CA LYS A 66 -22.47 -39.55 -13.81
C LYS A 66 -22.90 -39.72 -12.35
N GLY A 67 -22.19 -39.10 -11.41
CA GLY A 67 -22.36 -39.21 -9.96
C GLY A 67 -23.37 -38.24 -9.36
N GLU A 68 -23.74 -37.17 -10.06
CA GLU A 68 -24.75 -36.19 -9.63
C GLU A 68 -26.19 -36.60 -10.00
N ALA A 69 -26.36 -37.80 -10.56
CA ALA A 69 -27.66 -38.45 -10.82
C ALA A 69 -28.06 -39.46 -9.72
N SER A 70 -27.74 -39.17 -8.45
CA SER A 70 -28.28 -39.90 -7.30
C SER A 70 -29.19 -38.96 -6.50
N PRO A 71 -30.46 -39.35 -6.22
CA PRO A 71 -31.49 -38.50 -5.60
C PRO A 71 -31.20 -38.12 -4.14
#